data_AF-A0A286AZY0-F1
#
_entry.id   AF-A0A286AZY0-F1
#
_cell.length_a   1.000
_cell.length_b   1.000
_cell.length_c   1.000
_cell.angle_alpha   90.00
_cell.angle_beta   90.00
_cell.angle_gamma   90.00
#
_symmetry.space_group_name_H-M   'P 1'
#
loop_
_entity.id
_entity.type
_entity.pdbx_description
1 polymer ?
#
loop_
_entity_poly.entity_id
_entity_poly.type
_entity_poly.pdbx_seq_one_letter_code
_entity_poly.pdbx_strand_id
1 'polypeptide(L)'
;MLRPDAPPASRWAMAALGAAAFLLASAPGLASAASGCFEMATQAPSPSRALAMASFALQEHEAFGGQSMDAEGRMTEAGDSEAEDTRRTVPGLAPWQRVLGYWQAVDPQLPSLVRFGALRGADRHLLMQALNEATAGRLQGMGVGPDEGLDSVELRAIQAALSRVAVIDTPWSAAFISWLARQAGLADDEFVFSEAHVDYAGAAWQAGVEEAAGRPTRYALRACDLTRTPPRVGDLVCQARSAGAGFDTFDKIGEVLAARDTGGEPLPMHCDVVVAVDATGFDTVGGNVLQSVTRRRLDFAPGTRWLDPSYLPEGCTPGAPGCIDRHMSRQPWSLLLQWR
;
A
#
# COMPACT_ATOMS: atom_id res chain seq x y z
N MET A 1 14.85 -1.51 91.69
CA MET A 1 16.25 -1.98 91.50
C MET A 1 16.30 -2.59 90.11
N LEU A 2 17.34 -2.24 89.35
CA LEU A 2 17.61 -2.50 87.93
C LEU A 2 17.04 -1.49 86.90
N ARG A 3 18.02 -0.96 86.17
CA ARG A 3 18.05 0.02 85.09
C ARG A 3 17.94 -0.71 83.72
N PRO A 4 17.84 0.03 82.60
CA PRO A 4 17.34 -0.41 81.29
C PRO A 4 18.46 -0.99 80.40
N ASP A 5 18.11 -1.54 79.23
CA ASP A 5 19.01 -1.53 78.07
C ASP A 5 18.26 -1.55 76.72
N ALA A 6 18.82 -0.76 75.80
CA ALA A 6 18.40 -0.47 74.44
C ALA A 6 18.77 -1.60 73.44
N PRO A 7 18.24 -1.60 72.21
CA PRO A 7 18.39 -2.71 71.26
C PRO A 7 19.67 -2.61 70.40
N PRO A 8 20.25 -3.74 69.94
CA PRO A 8 21.39 -3.70 69.02
C PRO A 8 20.97 -3.72 67.53
N ALA A 9 21.41 -2.67 66.83
CA ALA A 9 22.17 -2.64 65.58
C ALA A 9 21.95 -3.67 64.45
N SER A 10 21.44 -3.13 63.33
CA SER A 10 21.94 -3.22 61.93
C SER A 10 22.60 -4.50 61.40
N ARG A 11 21.97 -5.08 60.36
CA ARG A 11 22.65 -5.86 59.31
C ARG A 11 22.36 -5.23 57.95
N TRP A 12 23.36 -4.53 57.42
CA TRP A 12 23.39 -4.05 56.04
C TRP A 12 23.69 -5.24 55.13
N ALA A 13 22.74 -5.58 54.25
CA ALA A 13 22.97 -6.54 53.18
C ALA A 13 23.71 -5.83 52.04
N MET A 14 24.94 -6.28 51.77
CA MET A 14 25.67 -5.92 50.55
C MET A 14 24.95 -6.52 49.35
N ALA A 15 24.21 -5.70 48.60
CA ALA A 15 23.79 -6.04 47.25
C ALA A 15 24.92 -5.66 46.29
N ALA A 16 25.56 -6.66 45.70
CA ALA A 16 26.56 -6.49 44.66
C ALA A 16 25.91 -5.84 43.42
N LEU A 17 26.40 -4.66 43.04
CA LEU A 17 26.13 -4.03 41.76
C LEU A 17 26.83 -4.83 40.66
N GLY A 18 26.11 -5.81 40.09
CA GLY A 18 26.45 -6.38 38.80
C GLY A 18 26.14 -5.36 37.72
N ALA A 19 27.17 -4.75 37.13
CA ALA A 19 27.03 -3.97 35.92
C ALA A 19 26.63 -4.91 34.77
N ALA A 20 25.32 -5.04 34.53
CA ALA A 20 24.80 -5.63 33.31
C ALA A 20 25.07 -4.63 32.19
N ALA A 21 26.19 -4.82 31.48
CA ALA A 21 26.42 -4.19 30.20
C ALA A 21 25.33 -4.69 29.24
N PHE A 22 24.28 -3.89 29.05
CA PHE A 22 23.38 -4.03 27.91
C PHE A 22 24.20 -3.71 26.66
N LEU A 23 24.79 -4.75 26.08
CA LEU A 23 25.17 -4.72 24.68
C LEU A 23 23.88 -4.55 23.89
N LEU A 24 23.65 -3.34 23.37
CA LEU A 24 22.74 -3.07 22.27
C LEU A 24 23.25 -3.88 21.07
N ALA A 25 22.89 -5.16 21.02
CA ALA A 25 23.03 -5.97 19.82
C ALA A 25 22.04 -5.37 18.81
N SER A 26 22.57 -4.58 17.88
CA SER A 26 21.84 -4.18 16.68
C SER A 26 21.36 -5.45 16.01
N ALA A 27 20.05 -5.62 15.84
CA ALA A 27 19.50 -6.82 15.20
C ALA A 27 20.16 -6.94 13.79
N PRO A 28 20.97 -8.00 13.53
CA PRO A 28 21.73 -8.10 12.28
C PRO A 28 20.85 -8.20 11.03
N GLY A 29 19.54 -8.40 11.19
CA GLY A 29 18.57 -8.45 10.10
C GLY A 29 18.27 -7.10 9.44
N LEU A 30 18.25 -5.98 10.19
CA LEU A 30 17.84 -4.66 9.65
C LEU A 30 18.85 -4.09 8.65
N ALA A 31 20.14 -4.12 8.99
CA ALA A 31 21.21 -3.67 8.09
C ALA A 31 21.42 -4.61 6.89
N SER A 32 21.01 -5.87 7.01
CA SER A 32 21.17 -6.90 5.98
C SER A 32 20.19 -6.72 4.82
N ALA A 33 18.91 -6.42 5.10
CA ALA A 33 17.88 -6.26 4.07
C ALA A 33 18.19 -5.15 3.05
N ALA A 34 18.83 -4.07 3.52
CA ALA A 34 19.16 -2.90 2.70
C ALA A 34 20.53 -2.99 1.97
N SER A 35 21.20 -4.15 2.01
CA SER A 35 22.49 -4.33 1.35
C SER A 35 22.39 -4.11 -0.17
N GLY A 36 23.33 -3.34 -0.73
CA GLY A 36 23.38 -3.04 -2.17
C GLY A 36 22.32 -2.05 -2.70
N CYS A 37 21.40 -1.58 -1.85
CA CYS A 37 20.34 -0.63 -2.24
C CYS A 37 20.88 0.65 -2.89
N PHE A 38 21.86 1.29 -2.26
CA PHE A 38 22.44 2.53 -2.77
C PHE A 38 23.19 2.31 -4.10
N GLU A 39 23.99 1.25 -4.18
CA GLU A 39 24.74 0.92 -5.39
C GLU A 39 23.80 0.73 -6.58
N MET A 40 22.76 -0.08 -6.42
CA MET A 40 21.76 -0.31 -7.46
C MET A 40 20.97 0.96 -7.81
N ALA A 41 20.67 1.81 -6.82
CA ALA A 41 19.98 3.08 -7.07
C ALA A 41 20.78 4.03 -7.98
N THR A 42 22.11 3.93 -7.96
CA THR A 42 23.00 4.71 -8.84
C THR A 42 23.17 4.09 -10.23
N GLN A 43 22.75 2.83 -10.42
CA GLN A 43 22.81 2.16 -11.71
C GLN A 43 21.58 2.53 -12.55
N ALA A 44 21.84 3.03 -13.77
CA ALA A 44 20.83 3.39 -14.75
C ALA A 44 21.01 2.58 -16.04
N PRO A 45 19.91 2.28 -16.78
CA PRO A 45 18.50 2.52 -16.44
C PRO A 45 17.89 1.42 -15.55
N SER A 46 16.68 1.66 -15.03
CA SER A 46 15.88 0.61 -14.38
C SER A 46 15.66 -0.58 -15.33
N PRO A 47 15.44 -1.80 -14.80
CA PRO A 47 15.11 -2.95 -15.63
C PRO A 47 13.89 -2.70 -16.53
N SER A 48 13.85 -3.31 -17.71
CA SER A 48 12.75 -3.11 -18.68
C SER A 48 11.37 -3.42 -18.10
N ARG A 49 11.26 -4.44 -17.23
CA ARG A 49 10.02 -4.78 -16.51
C ARG A 49 9.60 -3.70 -15.52
N ALA A 50 10.55 -3.04 -14.85
CA ALA A 50 10.28 -1.89 -13.97
C ALA A 50 9.72 -0.70 -14.77
N LEU A 51 10.29 -0.41 -15.95
CA LEU A 51 9.79 0.62 -16.86
C LEU A 51 8.39 0.27 -17.42
N ALA A 52 8.13 -1.01 -17.69
CA ALA A 52 6.81 -1.47 -18.10
C ALA A 52 5.77 -1.26 -16.99
N MET A 53 6.11 -1.61 -15.74
CA MET A 53 5.25 -1.37 -14.57
C MET A 53 4.85 0.12 -14.46
N ALA A 54 5.82 1.02 -14.52
CA ALA A 54 5.58 2.46 -14.50
C ALA A 54 4.70 2.93 -15.68
N SER A 55 4.92 2.37 -16.87
CA SER A 55 4.13 2.70 -18.06
C SER A 55 2.66 2.27 -17.93
N PHE A 56 2.38 1.10 -17.36
CA PHE A 56 1.00 0.66 -17.09
C PHE A 56 0.34 1.49 -15.98
N ALA A 57 1.10 1.93 -14.98
CA ALA A 57 0.58 2.80 -13.94
C ALA A 57 0.12 4.15 -14.53
N LEU A 58 0.92 4.76 -15.43
CA LEU A 58 0.54 5.98 -16.15
C LEU A 58 -0.69 5.78 -17.05
N GLN A 59 -0.80 4.63 -17.74
CA GLN A 59 -1.99 4.33 -18.56
C GLN A 59 -3.27 4.26 -17.72
N GLU A 60 -3.22 3.62 -16.55
CA GLU A 60 -4.39 3.59 -15.66
C GLU A 60 -4.67 4.94 -15.01
N HIS A 61 -3.64 5.75 -14.72
CA HIS A 61 -3.81 7.15 -14.29
C HIS A 61 -4.57 7.98 -15.33
N GLU A 62 -4.18 7.90 -16.61
CA GLU A 62 -4.89 8.57 -17.70
C GLU A 62 -6.31 8.03 -17.88
N ALA A 63 -6.51 6.71 -17.72
CA ALA A 63 -7.82 6.09 -17.81
C ALA A 63 -8.78 6.49 -16.69
N PHE A 64 -8.24 6.83 -15.51
CA PHE A 64 -8.95 7.44 -14.38
C PHE A 64 -8.93 8.97 -14.44
N GLY A 65 -8.46 9.55 -15.52
CA GLY A 65 -8.62 10.97 -15.75
C GLY A 65 -7.63 11.90 -15.12
N GLY A 66 -6.43 11.41 -14.83
CA GLY A 66 -5.31 12.28 -14.57
C GLY A 66 -5.31 12.87 -13.16
N GLN A 67 -6.01 12.28 -12.18
CA GLN A 67 -6.05 12.81 -10.82
C GLN A 67 -4.63 13.06 -10.28
N SER A 68 -4.33 14.29 -9.86
CA SER A 68 -2.94 14.70 -9.58
C SER A 68 -2.82 15.52 -8.30
N MET A 69 -1.77 15.25 -7.53
CA MET A 69 -1.44 15.96 -6.30
C MET A 69 -0.03 16.58 -6.38
N ASP A 70 0.10 17.82 -5.92
CA ASP A 70 1.40 18.49 -5.81
C ASP A 70 2.23 17.97 -4.62
N ALA A 71 3.46 18.46 -4.49
CA ALA A 71 4.39 18.01 -3.46
C ALA A 71 3.95 18.40 -2.04
N GLU A 72 3.14 19.45 -1.92
CA GLU A 72 2.45 19.89 -0.71
C GLU A 72 1.19 19.06 -0.42
N GLY A 73 0.83 18.11 -1.27
CA GLY A 73 -0.33 17.23 -1.05
C GLY A 73 -1.68 17.89 -1.32
N ARG A 74 -1.71 18.96 -2.10
CA ARG A 74 -2.94 19.58 -2.61
C ARG A 74 -3.37 18.88 -3.89
N MET A 75 -4.68 18.72 -4.07
CA MET A 75 -5.23 18.26 -5.33
C MET A 75 -5.09 19.36 -6.39
N THR A 76 -4.39 19.06 -7.48
CA THR A 76 -4.21 19.98 -8.63
C THR A 76 -5.14 19.64 -9.79
N GLU A 77 -5.52 18.37 -9.92
CA GLU A 77 -6.48 17.88 -10.92
C GLU A 77 -7.33 16.77 -10.32
N ALA A 78 -8.66 16.85 -10.49
CA ALA A 78 -9.57 15.80 -10.04
C ALA A 78 -9.83 14.81 -11.19
N GLY A 79 -9.78 13.51 -10.90
CA GLY A 79 -10.07 12.46 -11.87
C GLY A 79 -11.43 11.80 -11.66
N ASP A 80 -11.64 10.69 -12.36
CA ASP A 80 -12.76 9.80 -12.15
C ASP A 80 -12.58 9.00 -10.85
N SER A 81 -13.68 8.80 -10.12
CA SER A 81 -13.72 7.93 -8.95
C SER A 81 -13.96 6.48 -9.37
N GLU A 82 -13.54 5.53 -8.53
CA GLU A 82 -13.68 4.08 -8.71
C GLU A 82 -15.10 3.61 -9.03
N ALA A 83 -16.12 4.38 -8.64
CA ALA A 83 -17.52 4.05 -8.87
C ALA A 83 -18.07 4.56 -10.21
N GLU A 84 -17.31 5.43 -10.89
CA GLU A 84 -17.77 6.12 -12.09
C GLU A 84 -17.95 5.15 -13.26
N ASP A 85 -18.98 5.41 -14.08
CA ASP A 85 -19.23 4.68 -15.33
C ASP A 85 -18.69 5.40 -16.56
N THR A 86 -17.93 6.47 -16.35
CA THR A 86 -17.35 7.28 -17.40
C THR A 86 -16.39 6.43 -18.23
N ARG A 87 -16.58 6.44 -19.55
CA ARG A 87 -15.69 5.77 -20.50
C ARG A 87 -14.97 6.83 -21.31
N ARG A 88 -13.65 6.90 -21.14
CA ARG A 88 -12.81 7.86 -21.87
C ARG A 88 -12.57 7.47 -23.32
N THR A 89 -12.66 6.18 -23.64
CA THR A 89 -12.63 5.66 -25.02
C THR A 89 -13.81 4.72 -25.25
N VAL A 90 -14.33 4.66 -26.49
CA VAL A 90 -15.48 3.80 -26.84
C VAL A 90 -15.24 2.32 -26.50
N PRO A 91 -14.06 1.71 -26.75
CA PRO A 91 -13.77 0.35 -26.29
C PRO A 91 -13.26 0.27 -24.85
N GLY A 92 -13.10 1.41 -24.16
CA GLY A 92 -12.50 1.49 -22.83
C GLY A 92 -13.42 0.97 -21.73
N LEU A 93 -12.80 0.41 -20.69
CA LEU A 93 -13.48 0.05 -19.45
C LEU A 93 -13.74 1.29 -18.59
N ALA A 94 -14.91 1.33 -17.96
CA ALA A 94 -15.19 2.31 -16.91
C ALA A 94 -14.34 2.03 -15.66
N PRO A 95 -14.05 3.04 -14.82
CA PRO A 95 -13.31 2.91 -13.57
C PRO A 95 -13.68 1.68 -12.73
N TRP A 96 -14.97 1.45 -12.44
CA TRP A 96 -15.40 0.31 -11.62
C TRP A 96 -15.05 -1.05 -12.23
N GLN A 97 -15.06 -1.15 -13.56
CA GLN A 97 -14.70 -2.38 -14.28
C GLN A 97 -13.20 -2.64 -14.22
N ARG A 98 -12.40 -1.58 -14.27
CA ARG A 98 -10.94 -1.65 -14.13
C ARG A 98 -10.57 -2.14 -12.73
N VAL A 99 -11.21 -1.60 -11.70
CA VAL A 99 -10.98 -2.05 -10.31
C VAL A 99 -11.30 -3.54 -10.14
N LEU A 100 -12.41 -4.04 -10.70
CA LEU A 100 -12.69 -5.48 -10.69
C LEU A 100 -11.60 -6.29 -11.42
N GLY A 101 -11.01 -5.75 -12.48
CA GLY A 101 -9.86 -6.34 -13.17
C GLY A 101 -8.60 -6.38 -12.32
N TYR A 102 -8.38 -5.40 -11.44
CA TYR A 102 -7.25 -5.41 -10.52
C TYR A 102 -7.39 -6.56 -9.50
N TRP A 103 -8.59 -6.76 -8.96
CA TRP A 103 -8.87 -7.87 -8.05
C TRP A 103 -8.66 -9.24 -8.70
N GLN A 104 -8.97 -9.40 -10.00
CA GLN A 104 -8.71 -10.64 -10.75
C GLN A 104 -7.24 -11.03 -10.78
N ALA A 105 -6.33 -10.06 -10.69
CA ALA A 105 -4.89 -10.34 -10.70
C ALA A 105 -4.39 -10.92 -9.36
N VAL A 106 -5.10 -10.71 -8.25
CA VAL A 106 -4.73 -11.30 -6.96
C VAL A 106 -5.26 -12.73 -6.89
N ASP A 107 -6.57 -12.89 -7.05
CA ASP A 107 -7.24 -14.19 -7.08
C ASP A 107 -8.46 -14.08 -8.00
N PRO A 108 -8.66 -14.99 -8.96
CA PRO A 108 -9.85 -14.99 -9.82
C PRO A 108 -11.19 -15.09 -9.06
N GLN A 109 -11.21 -15.54 -7.80
CA GLN A 109 -12.39 -15.58 -6.94
C GLN A 109 -12.66 -14.23 -6.23
N LEU A 110 -11.63 -13.42 -5.95
CA LEU A 110 -11.77 -12.13 -5.27
C LEU A 110 -12.73 -11.16 -5.95
N PRO A 111 -12.81 -11.02 -7.29
CA PRO A 111 -13.80 -10.19 -7.94
C PRO A 111 -15.23 -10.56 -7.54
N SER A 112 -15.52 -11.85 -7.36
CA SER A 112 -16.83 -12.28 -6.87
C SER A 112 -17.02 -11.90 -5.40
N LEU A 113 -15.99 -12.08 -4.57
CA LEU A 113 -16.02 -11.73 -3.15
C LEU A 113 -16.17 -10.21 -2.92
N VAL A 114 -15.43 -9.39 -3.66
CA VAL A 114 -15.53 -7.92 -3.65
C VAL A 114 -16.88 -7.47 -4.21
N ARG A 115 -17.30 -8.01 -5.36
CA ARG A 115 -18.62 -7.72 -5.96
C ARG A 115 -19.79 -8.04 -5.03
N PHE A 116 -19.66 -9.10 -4.23
CA PHE A 116 -20.70 -9.55 -3.31
C PHE A 116 -20.43 -9.17 -1.83
N GLY A 117 -19.45 -8.29 -1.55
CA GLY A 117 -19.27 -7.64 -0.24
C GLY A 117 -18.64 -8.50 0.86
N ALA A 118 -17.95 -9.58 0.52
CA ALA A 118 -17.44 -10.56 1.49
C ALA A 118 -16.33 -10.03 2.42
N LEU A 119 -15.71 -8.88 2.13
CA LEU A 119 -14.61 -8.32 2.93
C LEU A 119 -15.04 -7.33 4.03
N ARG A 120 -16.33 -6.95 4.08
CA ARG A 120 -17.18 -6.39 5.19
C ARG A 120 -18.16 -5.32 4.64
N GLY A 121 -19.47 -5.61 4.67
CA GLY A 121 -20.55 -4.61 4.57
C GLY A 121 -21.64 -4.86 3.50
N ALA A 122 -22.90 -4.96 3.96
CA ALA A 122 -24.18 -5.22 3.26
C ALA A 122 -24.46 -6.67 2.80
N ASP A 123 -25.52 -7.28 3.34
CA ASP A 123 -26.06 -8.59 2.90
C ASP A 123 -26.78 -8.44 1.55
N ARG A 124 -25.96 -8.47 0.49
CA ARG A 124 -26.41 -8.32 -0.90
C ARG A 124 -27.06 -9.59 -1.43
N HIS A 125 -26.94 -10.74 -0.75
CA HIS A 125 -27.62 -11.96 -1.16
C HIS A 125 -29.12 -11.80 -0.99
N LEU A 126 -29.58 -11.26 0.14
CA LEU A 126 -30.99 -10.94 0.36
C LEU A 126 -31.50 -9.88 -0.63
N LEU A 127 -30.67 -8.88 -0.97
CA LEU A 127 -31.03 -7.86 -1.95
C LEU A 127 -31.15 -8.42 -3.37
N MET A 128 -30.18 -9.26 -3.78
CA MET A 128 -30.21 -9.95 -5.07
C MET A 128 -31.35 -10.97 -5.16
N GLN A 129 -31.67 -11.64 -4.05
CA GLN A 129 -32.84 -12.51 -3.96
C GLN A 129 -34.13 -11.71 -4.12
N ALA A 130 -34.27 -10.57 -3.45
CA ALA A 130 -35.42 -9.67 -3.60
C ALA A 130 -35.54 -9.12 -5.04
N LEU A 131 -34.41 -8.79 -5.69
CA LEU A 131 -34.37 -8.38 -7.10
C LEU A 131 -34.79 -9.50 -8.06
N ASN A 132 -34.33 -10.72 -7.81
CA ASN A 132 -34.73 -11.90 -8.59
C ASN A 132 -36.21 -12.26 -8.35
N GLU A 133 -36.74 -11.99 -7.16
CA GLU A 133 -38.17 -12.09 -6.84
C GLU A 133 -39.01 -11.06 -7.61
N ALA A 134 -38.44 -9.88 -7.90
CA ALA A 134 -39.08 -8.78 -8.62
C ALA A 134 -38.90 -8.81 -10.16
N THR A 135 -38.36 -9.89 -10.74
CA THR A 135 -38.21 -9.99 -12.21
C THR A 135 -39.54 -10.19 -12.92
N ALA A 136 -39.75 -9.48 -14.03
CA ALA A 136 -40.98 -9.59 -14.83
C ALA A 136 -41.29 -11.04 -15.24
N GLY A 137 -40.26 -11.82 -15.62
CA GLY A 137 -40.44 -13.23 -15.98
C GLY A 137 -40.95 -14.12 -14.85
N ARG A 138 -40.60 -13.84 -13.59
CA ARG A 138 -41.07 -14.60 -12.43
C ARG A 138 -42.48 -14.17 -12.02
N LEU A 139 -42.75 -12.86 -12.05
CA LEU A 139 -44.05 -12.28 -11.71
C LEU A 139 -45.13 -12.69 -12.73
N GLN A 140 -44.79 -12.74 -14.02
CA GLN A 140 -45.67 -13.27 -15.07
C GLN A 140 -46.02 -14.75 -14.83
N GLY A 141 -45.06 -15.57 -14.38
CA GLY A 141 -45.29 -16.96 -13.98
C GLY A 141 -46.25 -17.12 -12.79
N MET A 142 -46.51 -16.04 -12.05
CA MET A 142 -47.47 -15.98 -10.93
C MET A 142 -48.79 -15.26 -11.31
N GLY A 143 -48.98 -14.91 -12.59
CA GLY A 143 -50.21 -14.29 -13.11
C GLY A 143 -50.24 -12.76 -13.02
N VAL A 144 -49.10 -12.12 -12.74
CA VAL A 144 -48.97 -10.65 -12.76
C VAL A 144 -48.83 -10.16 -14.21
N GLY A 145 -49.35 -8.96 -14.52
CA GLY A 145 -49.38 -8.40 -15.87
C GLY A 145 -48.00 -8.24 -16.52
N PRO A 146 -47.92 -8.15 -17.86
CA PRO A 146 -46.65 -8.14 -18.59
C PRO A 146 -45.80 -6.89 -18.34
N ASP A 147 -46.41 -5.80 -17.86
CA ASP A 147 -45.78 -4.51 -17.57
C ASP A 147 -45.28 -4.39 -16.12
N GLU A 148 -45.39 -5.47 -15.33
CA GLU A 148 -45.02 -5.51 -13.92
C GLU A 148 -43.73 -6.31 -13.70
N GLY A 149 -42.78 -5.70 -12.97
CA GLY A 149 -41.47 -6.28 -12.67
C GLY A 149 -40.33 -5.71 -13.51
N LEU A 150 -39.10 -5.97 -13.08
CA LEU A 150 -37.90 -5.50 -13.78
C LEU A 150 -37.70 -6.28 -15.07
N ASP A 151 -37.53 -5.57 -16.18
CA ASP A 151 -37.08 -6.16 -17.42
C ASP A 151 -35.59 -6.55 -17.38
N SER A 152 -35.10 -7.26 -18.41
CA SER A 152 -33.71 -7.74 -18.43
C SER A 152 -32.66 -6.62 -18.46
N VAL A 153 -33.02 -5.43 -18.96
CA VAL A 153 -32.14 -4.25 -19.06
C VAL A 153 -32.09 -3.56 -17.70
N GLU A 154 -33.24 -3.36 -17.06
CA GLU A 154 -33.35 -2.79 -15.72
C GLU A 154 -32.66 -3.66 -14.67
N LEU A 155 -32.83 -4.98 -14.73
CA LEU A 155 -32.12 -5.92 -13.87
C LEU A 155 -30.59 -5.80 -14.02
N ARG A 156 -30.10 -5.70 -15.25
CA ARG A 156 -28.67 -5.52 -15.53
C ARG A 156 -28.16 -4.17 -15.03
N ALA A 157 -28.95 -3.11 -15.19
CA ALA A 157 -28.61 -1.78 -14.70
C ALA A 157 -28.49 -1.78 -13.16
N ILE A 158 -29.41 -2.43 -12.45
CA ILE A 158 -29.37 -2.51 -10.99
C ILE A 158 -28.21 -3.41 -10.52
N GLN A 159 -27.94 -4.54 -11.20
CA GLN A 159 -26.77 -5.38 -10.90
C GLN A 159 -25.44 -4.63 -11.08
N ALA A 160 -25.33 -3.80 -12.12
CA ALA A 160 -24.16 -2.95 -12.33
C ALA A 160 -24.03 -1.88 -11.24
N ALA A 161 -25.13 -1.21 -10.87
CA ALA A 161 -25.16 -0.25 -9.77
C ALA A 161 -24.73 -0.88 -8.44
N LEU A 162 -25.22 -2.08 -8.12
CA LEU A 162 -24.79 -2.82 -6.93
C LEU A 162 -23.31 -3.18 -6.97
N SER A 163 -22.81 -3.62 -8.12
CA SER A 163 -21.38 -3.95 -8.27
C SER A 163 -20.48 -2.73 -8.04
N ARG A 164 -20.88 -1.54 -8.52
CA ARG A 164 -20.17 -0.27 -8.27
C ARG A 164 -20.11 0.06 -6.79
N VAL A 165 -21.23 -0.06 -6.07
CA VAL A 165 -21.27 0.20 -4.62
C VAL A 165 -20.41 -0.81 -3.84
N ALA A 166 -20.20 -2.02 -4.34
CA ALA A 166 -19.32 -3.01 -3.69
C ALA A 166 -17.85 -2.63 -3.71
N VAL A 167 -17.42 -2.04 -4.82
CA VAL A 167 -16.03 -1.60 -5.02
C VAL A 167 -15.67 -0.49 -4.02
N ILE A 168 -16.60 0.44 -3.75
CA ILE A 168 -16.36 1.64 -2.93
C ILE A 168 -15.87 1.33 -1.51
N ASP A 169 -16.35 0.24 -0.92
CA ASP A 169 -16.07 -0.10 0.49
C ASP A 169 -14.82 -0.99 0.67
N THR A 170 -14.19 -1.45 -0.42
CA THR A 170 -13.05 -2.37 -0.36
C THR A 170 -11.75 -1.73 -0.88
N PRO A 171 -10.72 -1.53 -0.03
CA PRO A 171 -9.49 -0.87 -0.46
C PRO A 171 -8.72 -1.72 -1.48
N TRP A 172 -8.54 -1.22 -2.70
CA TRP A 172 -7.94 -1.97 -3.82
C TRP A 172 -6.50 -1.57 -4.18
N SER A 173 -5.86 -0.70 -3.39
CA SER A 173 -4.51 -0.21 -3.69
C SER A 173 -3.47 -1.32 -3.86
N ALA A 174 -3.52 -2.39 -3.07
CA ALA A 174 -2.58 -3.50 -3.19
C ALA A 174 -2.91 -4.42 -4.38
N ALA A 175 -4.21 -4.63 -4.66
CA ALA A 175 -4.64 -5.36 -5.85
C ALA A 175 -4.19 -4.65 -7.13
N PHE A 176 -4.19 -3.32 -7.15
CA PHE A 176 -3.64 -2.52 -8.25
C PHE A 176 -2.15 -2.76 -8.46
N ILE A 177 -1.32 -2.75 -7.40
CA ILE A 177 0.11 -3.07 -7.51
C ILE A 177 0.32 -4.52 -8.00
N SER A 178 -0.44 -5.48 -7.46
CA SER A 178 -0.41 -6.87 -7.93
C SER A 178 -0.78 -7.00 -9.41
N TRP A 179 -1.78 -6.25 -9.87
CA TRP A 179 -2.14 -6.18 -11.29
C TRP A 179 -1.01 -5.60 -12.14
N LEU A 180 -0.41 -4.48 -11.71
CA LEU A 180 0.73 -3.86 -12.39
C LEU A 180 1.94 -4.82 -12.47
N ALA A 181 2.21 -5.57 -11.41
CA ALA A 181 3.24 -6.60 -11.39
C ALA A 181 2.98 -7.70 -12.43
N ARG A 182 1.73 -8.16 -12.58
CA ARG A 182 1.37 -9.11 -13.65
C ARG A 182 1.52 -8.48 -15.04
N GLN A 183 1.10 -7.23 -15.24
CA GLN A 183 1.27 -6.55 -16.53
C GLN A 183 2.76 -6.36 -16.89
N ALA A 184 3.61 -6.14 -15.88
CA ALA A 184 5.07 -6.08 -16.05
C ALA A 184 5.73 -7.45 -16.31
N GLY A 185 4.96 -8.54 -16.28
CA GLY A 185 5.43 -9.90 -16.55
C GLY A 185 6.18 -10.54 -15.39
N LEU A 186 5.86 -10.18 -14.14
CA LEU A 186 6.33 -10.93 -12.97
C LEU A 186 5.53 -12.23 -12.81
N ALA A 187 6.25 -13.32 -12.49
CA ALA A 187 5.67 -14.61 -12.16
C ALA A 187 5.44 -14.78 -10.63
N ASP A 188 4.69 -15.81 -10.24
CA ASP A 188 4.33 -16.07 -8.83
C ASP A 188 5.56 -16.39 -7.94
N ASP A 189 6.70 -16.75 -8.53
CA ASP A 189 7.97 -16.94 -7.83
C ASP A 189 8.91 -15.71 -7.87
N GLU A 190 8.49 -14.64 -8.54
CA GLU A 190 9.18 -13.36 -8.61
C GLU A 190 8.47 -12.25 -7.82
N PHE A 191 7.18 -12.42 -7.53
CA PHE A 191 6.35 -11.44 -6.79
C PHE A 191 5.23 -12.13 -6.00
N VAL A 192 4.92 -11.61 -4.81
CA VAL A 192 3.76 -12.06 -4.03
C VAL A 192 2.54 -11.25 -4.43
N PHE A 193 1.66 -11.85 -5.24
CA PHE A 193 0.38 -11.23 -5.60
C PHE A 193 -0.59 -11.29 -4.42
N SER A 194 -0.88 -10.13 -3.83
CA SER A 194 -1.72 -10.03 -2.63
C SER A 194 -2.60 -8.77 -2.65
N GLU A 195 -3.70 -8.85 -1.91
CA GLU A 195 -4.57 -7.73 -1.54
C GLU A 195 -4.02 -6.89 -0.38
N ALA A 196 -2.85 -7.24 0.17
CA ALA A 196 -2.19 -6.52 1.25
C ALA A 196 -0.77 -6.10 0.88
N HIS A 197 -0.48 -4.80 0.98
CA HIS A 197 0.85 -4.22 0.72
C HIS A 197 1.97 -4.87 1.55
N VAL A 198 1.65 -5.23 2.79
CA VAL A 198 2.59 -5.84 3.74
C VAL A 198 3.14 -7.18 3.25
N ASP A 199 2.40 -7.93 2.42
CA ASP A 199 2.83 -9.27 1.99
C ASP A 199 4.02 -9.21 1.03
N TYR A 200 3.93 -8.39 -0.02
CA TYR A 200 5.05 -8.23 -0.95
C TYR A 200 6.16 -7.35 -0.38
N ALA A 201 5.87 -6.45 0.58
CA ALA A 201 6.89 -5.75 1.33
C ALA A 201 7.72 -6.73 2.20
N GLY A 202 7.06 -7.66 2.88
CA GLY A 202 7.73 -8.71 3.66
C GLY A 202 8.57 -9.65 2.80
N ALA A 203 8.05 -10.07 1.64
CA ALA A 203 8.83 -10.86 0.69
C ALA A 203 10.05 -10.09 0.12
N ALA A 204 9.90 -8.79 -0.16
CA ALA A 204 11.02 -7.94 -0.57
C ALA A 204 12.08 -7.78 0.54
N TRP A 205 11.64 -7.70 1.79
CA TRP A 205 12.52 -7.67 2.95
C TRP A 205 13.35 -8.96 3.05
N GLN A 206 12.68 -10.11 3.00
CA GLN A 206 13.32 -11.42 3.03
C GLN A 206 14.30 -11.62 1.86
N ALA A 207 13.94 -11.17 0.66
CA ALA A 207 14.82 -11.22 -0.51
C ALA A 207 16.11 -10.42 -0.31
N GLY A 208 16.03 -9.22 0.30
CA GLY A 208 17.21 -8.44 0.67
C GLY A 208 18.11 -9.16 1.68
N VAL A 209 17.51 -9.79 2.70
CA VAL A 209 18.25 -10.60 3.69
C VAL A 209 18.95 -11.81 3.05
N GLU A 210 18.29 -12.46 2.09
CA GLU A 210 18.87 -13.58 1.33
C GLU A 210 20.04 -13.13 0.46
N GLU A 211 19.88 -12.03 -0.27
CA GLU A 211 20.93 -11.45 -1.11
C GLU A 211 22.17 -11.09 -0.29
N ALA A 212 21.99 -10.42 0.85
CA ALA A 212 23.08 -10.06 1.75
C ALA A 212 23.80 -11.29 2.36
N ALA A 213 23.08 -12.41 2.52
CA ALA A 213 23.65 -13.69 2.93
C ALA A 213 24.29 -14.48 1.76
N GLY A 214 24.32 -13.94 0.55
CA GLY A 214 24.80 -14.62 -0.65
C GLY A 214 23.91 -15.78 -1.11
N ARG A 215 22.65 -15.82 -0.64
CA ARG A 215 21.66 -16.83 -1.05
C ARG A 215 20.91 -16.35 -2.29
N PRO A 216 20.73 -17.21 -3.31
CA PRO A 216 19.98 -16.84 -4.50
C PRO A 216 18.50 -16.66 -4.15
N THR A 217 17.90 -15.63 -4.73
CA THR A 217 16.46 -15.36 -4.62
C THR A 217 15.93 -14.79 -5.92
N ARG A 218 14.79 -15.30 -6.36
CA ARG A 218 14.14 -14.89 -7.62
C ARG A 218 13.19 -13.71 -7.45
N TYR A 219 12.96 -13.28 -6.22
CA TYR A 219 12.07 -12.17 -5.94
C TYR A 219 12.59 -10.89 -6.60
N ALA A 220 11.72 -10.20 -7.35
CA ALA A 220 12.13 -9.10 -8.23
C ALA A 220 12.50 -7.81 -7.47
N LEU A 221 12.07 -7.69 -6.22
CA LEU A 221 12.21 -6.48 -5.41
C LEU A 221 13.06 -6.75 -4.17
N ARG A 222 13.68 -5.70 -3.62
CA ARG A 222 14.28 -5.72 -2.27
C ARG A 222 13.79 -4.52 -1.45
N ALA A 223 13.73 -4.69 -0.13
CA ALA A 223 13.41 -3.60 0.78
C ALA A 223 14.63 -2.71 1.03
N CYS A 224 14.48 -1.42 0.77
CA CYS A 224 15.47 -0.39 0.96
C CYS A 224 14.92 0.76 1.81
N ASP A 225 15.81 1.47 2.50
CA ASP A 225 15.44 2.68 3.23
C ASP A 225 15.29 3.84 2.24
N LEU A 226 14.07 4.36 2.07
CA LEU A 226 13.76 5.45 1.14
C LEU A 226 14.49 6.76 1.51
N THR A 227 14.81 6.95 2.79
CA THR A 227 15.52 8.16 3.25
C THR A 227 17.01 8.14 2.88
N ARG A 228 17.52 6.95 2.54
CA ARG A 228 18.94 6.70 2.20
C ARG A 228 19.14 6.03 0.84
N THR A 229 18.08 5.88 0.05
CA THR A 229 18.14 5.28 -1.29
C THR A 229 17.34 6.13 -2.28
N PRO A 230 17.98 6.72 -3.32
CA PRO A 230 17.24 7.47 -4.31
C PRO A 230 16.33 6.53 -5.12
N PRO A 231 15.02 6.83 -5.27
CA PRO A 231 14.12 5.99 -6.05
C PRO A 231 14.47 6.06 -7.55
N ARG A 232 14.18 4.97 -8.26
CA ARG A 232 14.21 4.90 -9.73
C ARG A 232 12.82 4.59 -10.27
N VAL A 233 12.61 4.90 -11.55
CA VAL A 233 11.35 4.59 -12.24
C VAL A 233 11.07 3.08 -12.15
N GLY A 234 9.86 2.75 -11.73
CA GLY A 234 9.37 1.40 -11.49
C GLY A 234 9.47 0.92 -10.03
N ASP A 235 10.37 1.50 -9.22
CA ASP A 235 10.44 1.16 -7.79
C ASP A 235 9.12 1.51 -7.08
N LEU A 236 8.82 0.83 -5.97
CA LEU A 236 7.64 1.13 -5.16
C LEU A 236 8.05 1.94 -3.94
N VAL A 237 7.42 3.08 -3.69
CA VAL A 237 7.57 3.79 -2.41
C VAL A 237 6.40 3.46 -1.52
N CYS A 238 6.64 3.21 -0.24
CA CYS A 238 5.64 2.70 0.68
C CYS A 238 5.65 3.46 2.01
N GLN A 239 4.46 3.59 2.59
CA GLN A 239 4.25 4.03 3.96
C GLN A 239 3.44 3.00 4.73
N ALA A 240 3.74 2.84 6.02
CA ALA A 240 2.84 2.19 6.95
C ALA A 240 1.90 3.24 7.58
N ARG A 241 0.65 2.84 7.80
CA ARG A 241 -0.37 3.63 8.48
C ARG A 241 -0.56 3.04 9.87
N SER A 242 -0.31 3.82 10.91
CA SER A 242 -0.68 3.45 12.28
C SER A 242 -1.18 4.69 13.01
N ALA A 243 -2.14 4.49 13.90
CA ALA A 243 -2.66 5.53 14.78
C ALA A 243 -1.64 5.98 15.84
N GLY A 244 -0.46 5.36 15.90
CA GLY A 244 0.68 5.76 16.75
C GLY A 244 2.02 5.71 16.01
N ALA A 245 3.07 6.27 16.63
CA ALA A 245 4.45 6.45 16.12
C ALA A 245 5.26 5.15 15.88
N GLY A 246 4.57 4.04 15.59
CA GLY A 246 5.15 2.70 15.60
C GLY A 246 5.88 2.29 14.32
N PHE A 247 5.55 2.85 13.15
CA PHE A 247 6.01 2.31 11.85
C PHE A 247 6.43 3.40 10.86
N ASP A 248 7.06 4.46 11.35
CA ASP A 248 7.43 5.64 10.56
C ASP A 248 8.86 5.62 10.00
N THR A 249 9.68 4.65 10.40
CA THR A 249 11.06 4.50 9.93
C THR A 249 11.27 3.13 9.30
N PHE A 250 12.27 3.03 8.43
CA PHE A 250 12.66 1.77 7.79
C PHE A 250 12.97 0.67 8.82
N ASP A 251 13.70 1.00 9.88
CA ASP A 251 14.07 0.04 10.93
C ASP A 251 12.83 -0.51 11.64
N LYS A 252 11.90 0.37 12.04
CA LYS A 252 10.67 -0.04 12.74
C LYS A 252 9.74 -0.87 11.85
N ILE A 253 9.59 -0.49 10.58
CA ILE A 253 8.84 -1.29 9.61
C ILE A 253 9.52 -2.65 9.42
N GLY A 254 10.84 -2.66 9.31
CA GLY A 254 11.67 -3.85 9.15
C GLY A 254 11.51 -4.86 10.26
N GLU A 255 11.39 -4.42 11.51
CA GLU A 255 11.11 -5.31 12.66
C GLU A 255 9.79 -6.09 12.47
N VAL A 256 8.74 -5.41 11.97
CA VAL A 256 7.45 -6.05 11.70
C VAL A 256 7.53 -6.98 10.50
N LEU A 257 8.16 -6.52 9.40
CA LEU A 257 8.31 -7.31 8.18
C LEU A 257 9.15 -8.57 8.41
N ALA A 258 10.18 -8.50 9.26
CA ALA A 258 11.04 -9.62 9.58
C ALA A 258 10.36 -10.69 10.47
N ALA A 259 9.40 -10.29 11.29
CA ALA A 259 8.74 -11.17 12.25
C ALA A 259 7.44 -11.80 11.72
N ARG A 260 6.96 -11.37 10.54
CA ARG A 260 5.64 -11.73 10.02
C ARG A 260 5.73 -12.74 8.87
N ASP A 261 4.86 -13.75 8.93
CA ASP A 261 4.58 -14.63 7.79
C ASP A 261 3.72 -13.93 6.72
N THR A 262 3.96 -14.26 5.44
CA THR A 262 3.09 -13.82 4.35
C THR A 262 1.64 -14.28 4.58
N GLY A 263 0.67 -13.37 4.43
CA GLY A 263 -0.74 -13.64 4.75
C GLY A 263 -1.09 -13.59 6.24
N GLY A 264 -0.14 -13.22 7.12
CA GLY A 264 -0.37 -13.01 8.55
C GLY A 264 -1.15 -11.71 8.87
N GLU A 265 -1.12 -11.29 10.13
CA GLU A 265 -1.89 -10.13 10.64
C GLU A 265 -1.78 -8.88 9.74
N PRO A 266 -2.89 -8.15 9.49
CA PRO A 266 -2.89 -7.01 8.59
C PRO A 266 -2.09 -5.85 9.20
N LEU A 267 -1.14 -5.34 8.41
CA LEU A 267 -0.50 -4.06 8.67
C LEU A 267 -1.03 -3.05 7.65
N PRO A 268 -1.78 -2.02 8.09
CA PRO A 268 -2.24 -0.98 7.18
C PRO A 268 -1.03 -0.31 6.52
N MET A 269 -0.91 -0.48 5.21
CA MET A 269 0.19 0.03 4.40
C MET A 269 -0.36 0.53 3.07
N HIS A 270 0.44 1.36 2.41
CA HIS A 270 0.17 1.81 1.06
C HIS A 270 1.50 1.92 0.31
N CYS A 271 1.46 1.68 -0.99
CA CYS A 271 2.60 1.83 -1.88
C CYS A 271 2.14 2.40 -3.21
N ASP A 272 3.00 3.24 -3.78
CA ASP A 272 2.85 3.81 -5.12
C ASP A 272 4.03 3.40 -6.00
N VAL A 273 3.81 3.31 -7.31
CA VAL A 273 4.88 3.09 -8.29
C VAL A 273 5.54 4.42 -8.65
N VAL A 274 6.86 4.51 -8.61
CA VAL A 274 7.62 5.66 -9.11
C VAL A 274 7.54 5.67 -10.64
N VAL A 275 6.97 6.73 -11.22
CA VAL A 275 6.76 6.85 -12.68
C VAL A 275 7.69 7.84 -13.36
N ALA A 276 8.22 8.80 -12.61
CA ALA A 276 9.21 9.76 -13.10
C ALA A 276 10.14 10.20 -11.98
N VAL A 277 11.39 10.53 -12.32
CA VAL A 277 12.38 11.08 -11.38
C VAL A 277 13.12 12.20 -12.09
N ASP A 278 13.28 13.34 -11.43
CA ASP A 278 14.05 14.48 -11.94
C ASP A 278 15.02 15.01 -10.86
N ALA A 279 15.54 16.22 -11.06
CA ALA A 279 16.53 16.82 -10.17
C ALA A 279 15.96 17.31 -8.83
N THR A 280 14.65 17.58 -8.75
CA THR A 280 14.02 18.15 -7.55
C THR A 280 13.13 17.15 -6.82
N GLY A 281 12.84 16.00 -7.41
CA GLY A 281 11.96 15.00 -6.80
C GLY A 281 11.59 13.87 -7.74
N PHE A 282 10.45 13.26 -7.45
CA PHE A 282 9.91 12.14 -8.22
C PHE A 282 8.39 12.12 -8.17
N ASP A 283 7.78 11.56 -9.20
CA ASP A 283 6.35 11.35 -9.28
C ASP A 283 6.01 9.88 -9.06
N THR A 284 4.92 9.65 -8.35
CA THR A 284 4.41 8.33 -8.06
C THR A 284 2.97 8.18 -8.56
N VAL A 285 2.55 6.95 -8.86
CA VAL A 285 1.15 6.62 -9.15
C VAL A 285 0.69 5.50 -8.23
N GLY A 286 -0.39 5.78 -7.49
CA GLY A 286 -1.04 4.88 -6.55
C GLY A 286 -2.51 4.64 -6.88
N GLY A 287 -2.98 3.41 -6.66
CA GLY A 287 -4.40 3.07 -6.75
C GLY A 287 -5.14 3.33 -5.43
N ASN A 288 -6.44 3.57 -5.47
CA ASN A 288 -7.29 3.83 -4.30
C ASN A 288 -6.80 5.03 -3.45
N VAL A 289 -6.17 6.02 -4.05
CA VAL A 289 -5.89 7.30 -3.38
C VAL A 289 -7.06 8.20 -3.71
N LEU A 290 -7.83 8.58 -2.68
CA LEU A 290 -9.10 9.31 -2.86
C LEU A 290 -10.04 8.61 -3.86
N GLN A 291 -10.15 7.29 -3.77
CA GLN A 291 -10.97 6.46 -4.66
C GLN A 291 -10.62 6.58 -6.15
N SER A 292 -9.37 6.93 -6.49
CA SER A 292 -8.91 7.02 -7.88
C SER A 292 -7.52 6.42 -8.08
N VAL A 293 -7.05 6.37 -9.32
CA VAL A 293 -5.62 6.20 -9.63
C VAL A 293 -5.00 7.58 -9.66
N THR A 294 -4.13 7.87 -8.70
CA THR A 294 -3.63 9.23 -8.45
C THR A 294 -2.15 9.33 -8.69
N ARG A 295 -1.74 10.35 -9.45
CA ARG A 295 -0.34 10.78 -9.50
C ARG A 295 -0.03 11.74 -8.36
N ARG A 296 1.11 11.56 -7.71
CA ARG A 296 1.57 12.43 -6.62
C ARG A 296 3.03 12.81 -6.83
N ARG A 297 3.34 14.08 -6.58
CA ARG A 297 4.72 14.56 -6.49
C ARG A 297 5.28 14.36 -5.08
N LEU A 298 6.54 13.91 -4.99
CA LEU A 298 7.35 14.00 -3.77
C LEU A 298 8.66 14.73 -4.07
N ASP A 299 9.06 15.62 -3.17
CA ASP A 299 10.30 16.38 -3.32
C ASP A 299 11.51 15.70 -2.69
N PHE A 300 12.67 15.96 -3.28
CA PHE A 300 13.95 15.72 -2.63
C PHE A 300 14.34 16.92 -1.77
N ALA A 301 15.15 16.65 -0.74
CA ALA A 301 15.78 17.70 0.03
C ALA A 301 16.67 18.55 -0.90
N PRO A 302 16.70 19.89 -0.75
CA PRO A 302 17.38 20.78 -1.68
C PRO A 302 18.85 20.38 -1.97
N GLY A 303 19.19 20.24 -3.25
CA GLY A 303 20.54 19.89 -3.70
C GLY A 303 20.92 18.42 -3.50
N THR A 304 19.97 17.56 -3.14
CA THR A 304 20.18 16.13 -2.93
C THR A 304 19.25 15.28 -3.80
N ARG A 305 19.35 13.96 -3.68
CA ARG A 305 18.37 12.99 -4.21
C ARG A 305 17.71 12.17 -3.10
N TRP A 306 17.69 12.72 -1.89
CA TRP A 306 17.09 12.12 -0.70
C TRP A 306 15.69 12.67 -0.51
N LEU A 307 14.75 11.84 -0.06
CA LEU A 307 13.41 12.31 0.28
C LEU A 307 13.50 13.51 1.23
N ASP A 308 12.71 14.55 0.95
CA ASP A 308 12.67 15.73 1.81
C ASP A 308 12.25 15.34 3.25
N PRO A 309 12.99 15.76 4.30
CA PRO A 309 12.68 15.37 5.68
C PRO A 309 11.27 15.74 6.12
N SER A 310 10.61 16.71 5.49
CA SER A 310 9.23 17.10 5.85
C SER A 310 8.19 16.01 5.63
N TYR A 311 8.51 14.95 4.85
CA TYR A 311 7.67 13.76 4.73
C TYR A 311 7.80 12.80 5.92
N LEU A 312 8.80 12.97 6.79
CA LEU A 312 9.00 12.16 7.98
C LEU A 312 8.41 12.84 9.23
N PRO A 313 7.94 12.09 10.24
CA PRO A 313 7.32 12.69 11.42
C PRO A 313 8.25 13.63 12.19
N GLU A 314 9.55 13.33 12.21
CA GLU A 314 10.56 14.13 12.91
C GLU A 314 11.05 15.35 12.11
N GLY A 315 10.84 15.36 10.78
CA GLY A 315 11.39 16.41 9.91
C GLY A 315 10.49 17.63 9.74
N CYS A 316 9.30 17.65 10.35
CA CYS A 316 8.38 18.79 10.28
C CYS A 316 7.46 18.86 11.51
N THR A 317 7.60 19.91 12.33
CA THR A 317 6.60 20.24 13.36
C THR A 317 5.55 21.18 12.76
N PRO A 318 4.23 20.84 12.76
CA PRO A 318 3.21 21.71 12.19
C PRO A 318 3.26 23.11 12.82
N GLY A 319 3.30 24.15 11.99
CA GLY A 319 3.37 25.54 12.42
C GLY A 319 4.79 26.08 12.71
N ALA A 320 5.83 25.25 12.62
CA ALA A 320 7.22 25.73 12.73
C ALA A 320 7.68 26.45 11.44
N PRO A 321 8.49 27.52 11.54
CA PRO A 321 9.09 28.16 10.36
C PRO A 321 9.91 27.17 9.53
N GLY A 322 9.69 27.13 8.22
CA GLY A 322 10.35 26.18 7.31
C GLY A 322 9.69 24.80 7.25
N CYS A 323 8.68 24.51 8.08
CA CYS A 323 7.86 23.32 7.93
C CYS A 323 6.80 23.55 6.84
N ILE A 324 6.90 22.81 5.74
CA ILE A 324 5.92 22.83 4.66
C ILE A 324 4.69 22.03 5.11
N ASP A 325 3.49 22.62 5.03
CA ASP A 325 2.25 21.86 5.21
C ASP A 325 2.06 20.94 4.00
N ARG A 326 2.37 19.66 4.20
CA ARG A 326 2.25 18.61 3.19
C ARG A 326 0.83 18.03 3.10
N HIS A 327 -0.20 18.66 3.69
CA HIS A 327 -1.62 18.28 3.61
C HIS A 327 -1.85 16.75 3.63
N MET A 328 -2.39 16.18 2.54
CA MET A 328 -2.68 14.76 2.36
C MET A 328 -1.45 13.87 2.10
N SER A 329 -0.29 14.50 1.94
CA SER A 329 1.02 13.88 1.71
C SER A 329 1.87 13.77 2.97
N ARG A 330 1.37 14.16 4.14
CA ARG A 330 2.06 14.02 5.44
C ARG A 330 2.05 12.57 5.98
N GLN A 331 2.54 11.64 5.17
CA GLN A 331 2.65 10.22 5.51
C GLN A 331 4.15 9.86 5.64
N PRO A 332 4.53 9.00 6.60
CA PRO A 332 5.93 8.64 6.84
C PRO A 332 6.44 7.65 5.79
N TRP A 333 6.63 8.13 4.55
CA TRP A 333 7.24 7.37 3.48
C TRP A 333 8.67 7.00 3.87
N SER A 334 8.90 5.71 4.07
CA SER A 334 10.15 5.23 4.70
C SER A 334 10.67 3.94 4.07
N LEU A 335 9.82 3.20 3.36
CA LEU A 335 10.17 1.97 2.69
C LEU A 335 10.19 2.18 1.18
N LEU A 336 11.26 1.72 0.53
CA LEU A 336 11.40 1.62 -0.92
C LEU A 336 11.50 0.14 -1.29
N LEU A 337 10.62 -0.38 -2.13
CA LEU A 337 10.79 -1.69 -2.76
C LEU A 337 11.50 -1.47 -4.11
N GLN A 338 12.81 -1.69 -4.11
CA GLN A 338 13.67 -1.41 -5.24
C GLN A 338 13.74 -2.63 -6.17
N TRP A 339 13.61 -2.42 -7.48
CA TRP A 339 13.85 -3.46 -8.48
C TRP A 339 15.31 -3.93 -8.48
N ARG A 340 15.49 -5.25 -8.50
CA ARG A 340 16.80 -5.91 -8.47
C ARG A 340 17.32 -6.19 -9.87
#